data_AF-A0A1Z9PP70-F1
#
_entry.id   AF-A0A1Z9PP70-F1
#
_cell.length_a   1.000
_cell.length_b   1.000
_cell.length_c   1.000
_cell.angle_alpha   90.00
_cell.angle_beta   90.00
_cell.angle_gamma   90.00
#
_symmetry.space_group_name_H-M   'P 1'
#
loop_
_entity.id
_entity.type
_entity.pdbx_description
1 polymer ?
#
loop_
_entity_poly.entity_id
_entity_poly.type
_entity_poly.pdbx_seq_one_letter_code
_entity_poly.pdbx_strand_id
1 'polypeptide(L)'
;RDEINLDAAKNIAKNLIAHRIWNSLTQTQMGDTIGVSFQQYQKMEKCINRIYAEDLQVICNAYKWDISMMYTDPEGMLKEWCDRDFPNAQKKPHEADSIERMWNKTEISADKNYRRRTKSYNVFNNREE
;
A
#
# COMPACT_ATOMS: atom_id res chain seq x y z
N ARG A 1 0.75 -5.70 19.31
CA ARG A 1 1.36 -4.53 18.64
C ARG A 1 1.10 -4.54 17.13
N ASP A 2 1.31 -5.67 16.44
CA ASP A 2 1.18 -5.72 14.98
C ASP A 2 -0.27 -5.58 14.48
N GLU A 3 -1.26 -6.18 15.14
CA GLU A 3 -2.68 -6.01 14.78
C GLU A 3 -3.18 -4.57 14.93
N ILE A 4 -2.65 -3.82 15.91
CA ILE A 4 -3.02 -2.41 16.14
C ILE A 4 -2.61 -1.53 14.95
N ASN A 5 -1.51 -1.88 14.28
CA ASN A 5 -0.99 -1.12 13.15
C ASN A 5 -1.42 -1.66 11.79
N LEU A 6 -2.25 -2.72 11.76
CA LEU A 6 -2.64 -3.39 10.53
C LEU A 6 -3.41 -2.45 9.60
N ASP A 7 -4.38 -1.72 10.12
CA ASP A 7 -5.21 -0.82 9.31
C ASP A 7 -4.39 0.34 8.74
N ALA A 8 -3.50 0.93 9.56
CA ALA A 8 -2.57 1.95 9.09
C ALA A 8 -1.64 1.43 7.98
N ALA A 9 -1.10 0.20 8.13
CA ALA A 9 -0.25 -0.40 7.11
C ALA A 9 -1.02 -0.70 5.81
N LYS A 10 -2.28 -1.16 5.93
CA LYS A 10 -3.17 -1.37 4.78
C LYS A 10 -3.44 -0.08 4.04
N ASN A 11 -3.79 0.99 4.76
CA ASN A 11 -4.09 2.29 4.13
C ASN A 11 -2.88 2.85 3.39
N ILE A 12 -1.69 2.83 4.00
CA ILE A 12 -0.46 3.28 3.34
C ILE A 12 -0.18 2.45 2.08
N ALA A 13 -0.29 1.12 2.16
CA ALA A 13 -0.07 0.25 1.01
C ALA A 13 -1.11 0.49 -0.11
N LYS A 14 -2.39 0.67 0.26
CA LYS A 14 -3.47 0.98 -0.68
C LYS A 14 -3.24 2.32 -1.39
N ASN A 15 -2.88 3.37 -0.65
CA ASN A 15 -2.57 4.68 -1.21
C ASN A 15 -1.37 4.62 -2.16
N LEU A 16 -0.29 3.92 -1.79
CA LEU A 16 0.86 3.71 -2.68
C LEU A 16 0.47 2.98 -3.98
N ILE A 17 -0.33 1.92 -3.89
CA ILE A 17 -0.82 1.18 -5.07
C ILE A 17 -1.65 2.11 -5.95
N ALA A 18 -2.55 2.91 -5.35
CA ALA A 18 -3.42 3.82 -6.09
C ALA A 18 -2.62 4.89 -6.82
N HIS A 19 -1.75 5.62 -6.11
CA HIS A 19 -0.86 6.61 -6.71
C HIS A 19 -0.03 6.00 -7.84
N ARG A 20 0.59 4.84 -7.59
CA ARG A 20 1.42 4.16 -8.58
C ARG A 20 0.63 3.82 -9.85
N ILE A 21 -0.52 3.17 -9.72
CA ILE A 21 -1.33 2.74 -10.88
C ILE A 21 -1.93 3.94 -11.60
N TRP A 22 -2.45 4.93 -10.87
CA TRP A 22 -3.04 6.14 -11.47
C TRP A 22 -2.00 6.93 -12.29
N ASN A 23 -0.75 6.95 -11.84
CA ASN A 23 0.37 7.58 -12.55
C ASN A 23 1.09 6.63 -13.53
N SER A 24 0.53 5.45 -13.82
CA SER A 24 1.09 4.45 -14.74
C SER A 24 2.53 4.01 -14.40
N LEU A 25 2.87 3.98 -13.11
CA LEU A 25 4.18 3.58 -12.61
C LEU A 25 4.25 2.07 -12.36
N THR A 26 5.40 1.49 -12.65
CA THR A 26 5.69 0.07 -12.39
C THR A 26 6.29 -0.11 -10.99
N GLN A 27 6.15 -1.32 -10.43
CA GLN A 27 6.80 -1.66 -9.15
C GLN A 27 8.33 -1.60 -9.25
N THR A 28 8.91 -1.78 -10.45
CA THR A 28 10.35 -1.61 -10.69
C THR A 28 10.74 -0.14 -10.50
N GLN A 29 10.03 0.79 -11.14
CA GLN A 29 10.30 2.23 -10.99
C GLN A 29 10.20 2.70 -9.53
N MET A 30 9.21 2.19 -8.79
CA MET A 30 9.11 2.51 -7.37
C MET A 30 10.25 1.92 -6.54
N GLY A 31 10.66 0.68 -6.83
CA GLY A 31 11.79 0.03 -6.16
C GLY A 31 13.10 0.76 -6.42
N ASP A 32 13.36 1.12 -7.69
CA ASP A 32 14.55 1.86 -8.11
C ASP A 32 14.64 3.22 -7.39
N THR A 33 13.50 3.88 -7.17
CA THR A 33 13.42 5.17 -6.46
C THR A 33 13.98 5.12 -5.03
N ILE A 34 13.85 3.98 -4.35
CA ILE A 34 14.36 3.77 -2.98
C ILE A 34 15.52 2.77 -2.93
N GLY A 35 16.10 2.42 -4.08
CA GLY A 35 17.26 1.52 -4.17
C GLY A 35 16.98 0.06 -3.76
N VAL A 36 15.75 -0.43 -3.93
CA VAL A 36 15.36 -1.82 -3.63
C VAL A 36 14.87 -2.56 -4.87
N SER A 37 14.88 -3.89 -4.85
CA SER A 37 14.38 -4.67 -5.98
C SER A 37 12.87 -4.57 -6.16
N PHE A 38 12.39 -4.83 -7.38
CA PHE A 38 10.96 -5.02 -7.69
C PHE A 38 10.27 -5.95 -6.68
N GLN A 39 10.89 -7.08 -6.31
CA GLN A 39 10.28 -8.03 -5.38
C GLN A 39 10.20 -7.49 -3.96
N GLN A 40 11.18 -6.66 -3.54
CA GLN A 40 11.15 -6.01 -2.23
C GLN A 40 10.03 -4.97 -2.16
N TYR A 41 9.90 -4.13 -3.19
CA TYR A 41 8.79 -3.16 -3.27
C TYR A 41 7.42 -3.86 -3.34
N GLN A 42 7.30 -4.92 -4.14
CA GLN A 42 6.08 -5.74 -4.20
C GLN A 42 5.68 -6.32 -2.84
N LYS A 43 6.65 -6.66 -1.98
CA LYS A 43 6.38 -7.12 -0.61
C LYS A 43 5.83 -6.00 0.28
N MET A 44 6.20 -4.74 0.05
CA MET A 44 5.64 -3.59 0.76
C MET A 44 4.17 -3.40 0.39
N GLU A 45 3.84 -3.41 -0.91
CA GLU A 45 2.44 -3.29 -1.38
C GLU A 45 1.52 -4.41 -0.87
N LYS A 46 2.09 -5.61 -0.65
CA LYS A 46 1.37 -6.78 -0.10
C LYS A 46 1.36 -6.82 1.44
N CYS A 47 1.86 -5.79 2.11
CA CYS A 47 2.02 -5.77 3.57
C CYS A 47 2.79 -6.99 4.11
N ILE A 48 3.66 -7.61 3.27
CA ILE A 48 4.59 -8.66 3.69
C ILE A 48 5.73 -8.01 4.44
N ASN A 49 6.25 -6.90 3.92
CA ASN A 49 7.25 -6.05 4.56
C ASN A 49 6.61 -4.74 5.00
N ARG A 50 7.16 -4.13 6.05
CA ARG A 50 6.83 -2.75 6.41
C ARG A 50 7.53 -1.81 5.43
N ILE A 51 6.88 -0.69 5.15
CA ILE A 51 7.55 0.44 4.54
C ILE A 51 8.18 1.29 5.64
N TYR A 52 9.41 1.72 5.43
CA TYR A 52 10.07 2.64 6.34
C TYR A 52 9.63 4.09 6.05
N ALA A 53 9.72 4.96 7.06
CA ALA A 53 9.26 6.34 6.92
C ALA A 53 10.12 7.11 5.90
N GLU A 54 11.43 6.86 5.91
CA GLU A 54 12.40 7.39 4.96
C GLU A 54 12.09 6.99 3.51
N ASP A 55 11.74 5.72 3.26
CA ASP A 55 11.36 5.24 1.93
C ASP A 55 10.10 5.94 1.43
N LEU A 56 9.09 6.08 2.30
CA LEU A 56 7.85 6.78 1.98
C LEU A 56 8.11 8.24 1.61
N GLN A 57 8.97 8.92 2.37
CA GLN A 57 9.37 10.30 2.11
C GLN A 57 10.13 10.42 0.77
N VAL A 58 11.07 9.53 0.49
CA VAL A 58 11.83 9.52 -0.78
C VAL A 58 10.90 9.34 -1.97
N ILE A 59 9.95 8.38 -1.90
CA ILE A 59 8.94 8.16 -2.94
C ILE A 59 8.10 9.42 -3.17
N CYS A 60 7.55 10.00 -2.10
CA CYS A 60 6.67 11.17 -2.21
C CYS A 60 7.41 12.36 -2.82
N ASN A 61 8.67 12.59 -2.41
CA ASN A 61 9.49 13.65 -2.97
C ASN A 61 9.80 13.42 -4.46
N ALA A 62 10.14 12.19 -4.86
CA ALA A 62 10.49 11.85 -6.24
C ALA A 62 9.32 12.10 -7.21
N TYR A 63 8.09 11.76 -6.79
CA TYR A 63 6.90 11.90 -7.62
C TYR A 63 6.05 13.15 -7.31
N LYS A 64 6.55 14.03 -6.42
CA LYS A 64 5.86 15.25 -5.97
C LYS A 64 4.46 14.97 -5.41
N TRP A 65 4.30 13.87 -4.70
CA TRP A 65 3.07 13.55 -3.99
C TRP A 65 3.11 14.19 -2.60
N ASP A 66 1.97 14.73 -2.17
CA ASP A 66 1.83 15.13 -0.77
C ASP A 66 1.83 13.86 0.10
N ILE A 67 2.77 13.80 1.06
CA ILE A 67 2.87 12.66 1.97
C ILE A 67 1.61 12.48 2.81
N SER A 68 0.80 13.54 3.01
CA SER A 68 -0.47 13.47 3.72
C SER A 68 -1.46 12.50 3.04
N MET A 69 -1.39 12.35 1.71
CA MET A 69 -2.21 11.43 0.92
C MET A 69 -1.94 9.96 1.24
N MET A 70 -0.78 9.63 1.83
CA MET A 70 -0.48 8.25 2.24
C MET A 70 -1.29 7.83 3.47
N TYR A 71 -1.89 8.80 4.17
CA TYR A 71 -2.64 8.60 5.41
C TYR A 71 -4.14 8.88 5.27
N THR A 72 -4.61 9.23 4.07
CA THR A 72 -6.04 9.45 3.81
C THR A 72 -6.79 8.13 3.65
N ASP A 73 -8.12 8.20 3.70
CA ASP A 73 -9.01 7.12 3.31
C ASP A 73 -8.80 6.77 1.81
N PRO A 74 -8.30 5.57 1.48
CA PRO A 74 -7.96 5.22 0.10
C PRO A 74 -9.19 5.23 -0.81
N GLU A 75 -10.30 4.66 -0.33
CA GLU A 75 -11.55 4.55 -1.08
C GLU A 75 -12.14 5.92 -1.41
N GLY A 76 -12.19 6.83 -0.44
CA GLY A 76 -12.61 8.22 -0.65
C GLY A 76 -11.71 8.95 -1.65
N MET A 77 -10.39 8.84 -1.50
CA MET A 77 -9.41 9.45 -2.41
C MET A 77 -9.59 8.96 -3.86
N LEU A 78 -9.73 7.65 -4.07
CA LEU A 78 -9.92 7.09 -5.41
C LEU A 78 -11.24 7.55 -6.03
N LYS A 79 -12.30 7.64 -5.23
CA LYS A 79 -13.59 8.17 -5.69
C LYS A 79 -13.44 9.62 -6.15
N GLU A 80 -12.78 10.46 -5.36
CA GLU A 80 -12.52 11.85 -5.74
C GLU A 80 -11.71 11.98 -7.04
N TRP A 81 -10.71 11.13 -7.24
CA TRP A 81 -9.94 11.12 -8.49
C TRP A 81 -10.78 10.69 -9.69
N CYS A 82 -11.63 9.67 -9.53
CA CYS A 82 -12.57 9.26 -10.58
C CYS A 82 -13.53 10.41 -10.93
N ASP A 83 -14.11 11.07 -9.93
CA ASP A 83 -15.05 12.17 -10.13
C ASP A 83 -14.36 13.38 -10.81
N ARG A 84 -13.11 13.66 -10.45
CA ARG A 84 -12.31 14.77 -11.01
C ARG A 84 -11.87 14.51 -12.45
N ASP A 85 -11.26 13.36 -12.71
CA ASP A 85 -10.59 13.07 -13.98
C ASP A 85 -11.56 12.44 -15.00
N PHE A 86 -12.66 11.84 -14.53
CA PHE A 86 -13.65 11.13 -15.33
C PHE A 86 -15.12 11.46 -14.95
N PRO A 87 -15.52 12.76 -14.88
CA PRO A 87 -16.80 13.19 -14.31
C PRO A 87 -18.06 12.63 -15.00
N ASN A 88 -17.95 12.24 -16.27
CA ASN A 88 -19.08 11.74 -17.08
C ASN A 88 -18.90 10.27 -17.49
N ALA A 89 -18.02 9.53 -16.82
CA ALA A 89 -17.75 8.16 -17.21
C ALA A 89 -18.94 7.25 -16.90
N GLN A 90 -19.48 6.62 -17.95
CA GLN A 90 -20.54 5.61 -17.83
C GLN A 90 -20.03 4.30 -17.22
N LYS A 91 -18.72 4.07 -17.28
CA LYS A 91 -18.04 2.89 -16.75
C LYS A 91 -16.85 3.34 -15.92
N LYS A 92 -16.53 2.55 -14.90
CA LYS A 92 -15.35 2.79 -14.06
C LYS A 92 -14.08 2.80 -14.93
N PRO A 93 -13.13 3.73 -14.70
CA PRO A 93 -11.85 3.73 -15.38
C PRO A 93 -11.09 2.42 -15.13
N HIS A 94 -10.32 1.97 -16.13
CA HIS A 94 -9.56 0.71 -16.02
C HIS A 94 -8.52 0.76 -14.89
N GLU A 95 -7.96 1.92 -14.63
CA GLU A 95 -7.02 2.21 -13.54
C GLU A 95 -7.71 1.98 -12.19
N ALA A 96 -8.90 2.54 -11.99
CA ALA A 96 -9.68 2.36 -10.76
C ALA A 96 -10.05 0.88 -10.54
N ASP A 97 -10.53 0.18 -11.58
CA ASP A 97 -10.78 -1.27 -11.53
C ASP A 97 -9.51 -2.05 -11.14
N SER A 98 -8.36 -1.66 -11.69
CA SER A 98 -7.07 -2.30 -11.40
C SER A 98 -6.61 -2.05 -9.98
N ILE A 99 -6.81 -0.83 -9.47
CA ILE A 99 -6.50 -0.44 -8.08
C ILE A 99 -7.33 -1.28 -7.11
N GLU A 100 -8.64 -1.33 -7.27
CA GLU A 100 -9.53 -2.09 -6.39
C GLU A 100 -9.19 -3.59 -6.39
N ARG A 101 -8.90 -4.16 -7.56
CA ARG A 101 -8.43 -5.56 -7.66
C ARG A 101 -7.13 -5.80 -6.88
N MET A 102 -6.21 -4.84 -6.89
CA MET A 102 -4.96 -4.95 -6.14
C MET A 102 -5.18 -4.77 -4.64
N TRP A 103 -6.03 -3.82 -4.24
CA TRP A 103 -6.43 -3.63 -2.84
C TRP A 103 -7.03 -4.90 -2.23
N ASN A 104 -7.94 -5.57 -2.94
CA ASN A 104 -8.51 -6.84 -2.47
C ASN A 104 -7.44 -7.92 -2.22
N LYS A 105 -6.40 -7.99 -3.07
CA LYS A 105 -5.26 -8.89 -2.85
C LYS A 105 -4.43 -8.46 -1.64
N THR A 106 -4.22 -7.16 -1.46
CA THR A 106 -3.50 -6.60 -0.30
C THR A 106 -4.24 -6.93 1.00
N GLU A 107 -5.56 -6.74 1.08
CA GLU A 107 -6.38 -7.10 2.25
C GLU A 107 -6.16 -8.56 2.69
N ILE A 108 -6.30 -9.50 1.74
CA ILE A 108 -6.15 -10.94 2.01
C ILE A 108 -4.72 -11.25 2.49
N SER A 109 -3.71 -10.65 1.86
CA SER A 109 -2.31 -10.90 2.19
C SER A 109 -1.90 -10.26 3.52
N ALA A 110 -2.34 -9.04 3.82
CA ALA A 110 -2.03 -8.31 5.04
C ALA A 110 -2.52 -9.06 6.27
N ASP A 111 -3.78 -9.49 6.27
CA ASP A 111 -4.38 -10.28 7.36
C ASP A 111 -3.56 -11.55 7.64
N LYS A 112 -3.21 -12.28 6.57
CA LYS A 112 -2.41 -13.50 6.68
C LYS A 112 -1.03 -13.24 7.27
N ASN A 113 -0.36 -12.19 6.86
CA ASN A 113 1.03 -11.91 7.25
C ASN A 113 1.13 -11.32 8.66
N TYR A 114 0.22 -10.44 9.04
CA TYR A 114 0.21 -9.83 10.37
C TYR A 114 -0.22 -10.83 11.45
N ARG A 115 -1.24 -11.66 11.21
CA ARG A 115 -1.63 -12.74 12.13
C ARG A 115 -0.49 -13.75 12.38
N ARG A 116 0.29 -14.07 11.35
CA ARG A 116 1.46 -14.96 11.47
C ARG A 116 2.55 -14.38 12.37
N ARG A 117 2.84 -13.08 12.25
CA ARG A 117 3.84 -12.40 13.09
C ARG A 117 3.41 -12.36 14.56
N THR A 118 2.14 -12.06 14.85
CA THR A 118 1.59 -12.10 16.21
C THR A 118 1.76 -13.48 16.85
N LYS A 119 1.44 -14.56 16.13
CA LYS A 119 1.63 -15.94 16.62
C LYS A 119 3.10 -16.27 16.88
N SER A 120 4.01 -15.87 15.98
CA SER A 120 5.44 -16.11 16.15
C SER A 120 6.00 -15.40 17.39
N TYR A 121 5.57 -14.17 17.66
CA TYR A 121 5.94 -13.42 18.86
C TYR A 121 5.46 -14.13 20.14
N ASN A 122 4.20 -14.57 20.17
CA ASN A 122 3.65 -15.27 21.35
C ASN A 122 4.33 -16.63 21.60
N VAL A 123 4.67 -17.39 20.55
CA VAL A 123 5.41 -18.67 20.68
C VAL A 123 6.83 -18.46 21.20
N PHE A 124 7.48 -17.34 20.84
CA PHE A 124 8.82 -17.04 21.32
C PHE A 124 8.81 -16.69 22.81
N ASN A 125 7.84 -15.87 23.25
CA ASN A 125 7.74 -15.46 24.66
C ASN A 125 7.26 -16.58 25.59
N ASN A 126 6.39 -17.48 25.11
CA ASN A 126 5.90 -18.62 25.92
C ASN A 126 6.90 -19.80 26.01
N ARG A 127 8.13 -19.65 25.50
CA ARG A 127 9.21 -20.64 25.62
C ARG A 127 10.29 -20.23 26.64
N GLU A 128 10.18 -19.02 27.19
CA GLU A 128 11.09 -18.51 28.22
C GLU A 128 10.48 -18.52 29.64
N GLU A 129 9.32 -19.18 29.82
CA GLU A 129 8.74 -19.57 31.12
C GLU A 129 8.85 -21.09 31.31
#